data_AF-A0AA88D1P6-F1
#
_entry.id   AF-A0AA88D1P6-F1
#
_cell.length_a   1.000
_cell.length_b   1.000
_cell.length_c   1.000
_cell.angle_alpha   90.00
_cell.angle_beta   90.00
_cell.angle_gamma   90.00
#
_symmetry.space_group_name_H-M   'P 1'
#
loop_
_entity.id
_entity.type
_entity.pdbx_description
1 polymer ?
#
loop_
_entity_poly.entity_id
_entity_poly.type
_entity_poly.pdbx_seq_one_letter_code
_entity_poly.pdbx_strand_id
1 'polypeptide(L)'
;MEEREWREYERRVVETVKWCEDRKESPLVWAMEVGKLASRVPSPELAQVLVSHLCFLHNRPSLWKFLEQSLSSGILFPLQVLSLLSSRVIPNRRSQPEAYNLYLELLSRYGLSFAPLPPHASVEKFVSSSLHTVTKPRVSVRGLILNEDLNAILSR
;
A
#
# COMPACT_ATOMS: atom_id res chain seq x y z
N MET A 1 11.42 -30.25 5.74
CA MET A 1 11.70 -30.65 4.35
C MET A 1 13.17 -30.94 4.26
N GLU A 2 13.55 -32.14 3.86
CA GLU A 2 14.96 -32.49 3.68
C GLU A 2 15.55 -31.72 2.49
N GLU A 3 16.87 -31.52 2.45
CA GLU A 3 17.52 -30.73 1.38
C GLU A 3 17.26 -31.32 -0.02
N ARG A 4 17.18 -32.66 -0.12
CA ARG A 4 16.85 -33.34 -1.38
C ARG A 4 15.41 -33.09 -1.82
N GLU A 5 14.47 -33.13 -0.89
CA GLU A 5 13.06 -32.83 -1.15
C GLU A 5 12.87 -31.38 -1.58
N TRP A 6 13.59 -30.44 -0.94
CA TRP A 6 13.56 -29.03 -1.31
C TRP A 6 14.05 -28.81 -2.75
N ARG A 7 15.17 -29.43 -3.13
CA ARG A 7 15.71 -29.31 -4.49
C ARG A 7 14.75 -29.90 -5.53
N GLU A 8 14.09 -31.01 -5.22
CA GLU A 8 13.10 -31.60 -6.12
C GLU A 8 11.85 -30.71 -6.22
N TYR A 9 11.40 -30.13 -5.12
CA TYR A 9 10.31 -29.17 -5.11
C TYR A 9 10.64 -27.93 -5.96
N GLU A 10 11.80 -27.32 -5.74
CA GLU A 10 12.29 -26.19 -6.51
C GLU A 10 12.37 -26.52 -8.01
N ARG A 11 12.93 -27.69 -8.35
CA ARG A 11 13.02 -28.17 -9.73
C ARG A 11 11.64 -28.27 -10.37
N ARG A 12 10.67 -28.91 -9.70
CA ARG A 12 9.30 -29.06 -10.20
C ARG A 12 8.62 -27.72 -10.44
N VAL A 13 8.74 -26.78 -9.50
CA VAL A 13 8.17 -25.43 -9.65
C VAL A 13 8.78 -24.72 -10.86
N VAL A 14 10.11 -24.73 -10.99
CA VAL A 14 10.83 -24.08 -12.10
C VAL A 14 10.48 -24.75 -13.44
N GLU A 15 10.37 -26.08 -13.49
CA GLU A 15 9.95 -26.81 -14.69
C GLU A 15 8.52 -26.45 -15.10
N THR A 16 7.58 -26.35 -14.16
CA THR A 16 6.20 -25.91 -14.44
C THR A 16 6.17 -24.48 -14.96
N VAL A 17 6.92 -23.56 -14.35
CA VAL A 17 7.02 -22.17 -14.80
C VAL A 17 7.58 -22.09 -16.23
N LYS A 18 8.64 -22.84 -16.53
CA LYS A 18 9.21 -22.91 -17.89
C LYS A 18 8.24 -23.50 -18.90
N TRP A 19 7.53 -24.57 -18.55
CA TRP A 19 6.52 -25.17 -19.41
C TRP A 19 5.39 -24.18 -19.74
N CYS A 20 4.95 -23.40 -18.76
CA CYS A 20 3.99 -22.32 -18.97
C CYS A 20 4.56 -21.18 -19.83
N GLU A 21 5.84 -20.85 -19.64
CA GLU A 21 6.57 -19.84 -20.43
C GLU A 21 6.68 -20.22 -21.91
N ASP A 22 7.10 -21.45 -22.21
CA ASP A 22 7.30 -21.96 -23.57
C ASP A 22 5.99 -22.00 -24.37
N ARG A 23 4.89 -22.32 -23.70
CA ARG A 23 3.54 -22.35 -24.28
C ARG A 23 2.88 -20.98 -24.40
N LYS A 24 3.53 -19.92 -23.88
CA LYS A 24 2.99 -18.56 -23.81
C LYS A 24 1.61 -18.53 -23.13
N GLU A 25 1.44 -19.35 -22.10
CA GLU A 25 0.18 -19.45 -21.36
C GLU A 25 -0.12 -18.13 -20.65
N SER A 26 -1.40 -17.88 -20.36
CA SER A 26 -1.79 -16.68 -19.62
C SER A 26 -1.27 -16.71 -18.17
N PRO A 27 -0.95 -15.56 -17.55
CA PRO A 27 -0.50 -15.50 -16.15
C PRO A 27 -1.42 -16.21 -15.14
N LEU A 28 -2.71 -16.31 -15.43
CA LEU A 28 -3.68 -17.03 -14.61
C LEU A 28 -3.48 -18.55 -14.67
N VAL A 29 -3.19 -19.10 -15.86
CA VAL A 29 -2.88 -20.52 -16.04
C VAL A 29 -1.59 -20.87 -15.30
N TRP A 30 -0.58 -20.00 -15.36
CA TRP A 30 0.65 -20.20 -14.58
C TRP A 30 0.35 -20.26 -13.08
N ALA A 31 -0.43 -19.31 -12.56
CA ALA A 31 -0.85 -19.27 -11.17
C ALA A 31 -1.57 -20.58 -10.78
N MET A 32 -2.49 -21.06 -11.62
CA MET A 32 -3.20 -22.31 -11.37
C MET A 32 -2.27 -23.54 -11.37
N GLU A 33 -1.42 -23.70 -12.39
CA GLU A 33 -0.52 -24.85 -12.49
C GLU A 33 0.52 -24.88 -11.37
N VAL A 34 1.13 -23.73 -11.07
CA VAL A 34 2.09 -23.61 -9.97
C VAL A 34 1.39 -23.74 -8.62
N GLY A 35 0.15 -23.26 -8.49
CA GLY A 35 -0.68 -23.42 -7.31
C GLY A 35 -0.99 -24.88 -6.97
N LYS A 36 -1.09 -25.78 -7.96
CA LYS A 36 -1.25 -27.23 -7.71
C LYS A 36 -0.05 -27.84 -6.99
N LEU A 37 1.12 -27.21 -7.06
CA LEU A 37 2.32 -27.66 -6.37
C LEU A 37 2.37 -27.15 -4.92
N ALA A 38 1.56 -26.16 -4.56
CA ALA A 38 1.47 -25.66 -3.19
C ALA A 38 0.75 -26.69 -2.31
N SER A 39 1.40 -27.13 -1.23
CA SER A 39 0.78 -28.01 -0.22
C SER A 39 -0.28 -27.27 0.61
N ARG A 40 -0.15 -25.95 0.73
CA ARG A 40 -1.07 -25.06 1.44
C ARG A 40 -1.07 -23.69 0.78
N VAL A 41 -2.22 -23.01 0.80
CA VAL A 41 -2.33 -21.62 0.32
C VAL A 41 -2.63 -20.69 1.52
N PRO A 42 -1.90 -19.58 1.69
CA PRO A 42 -0.72 -19.16 0.93
C PRO A 42 0.52 -20.04 1.23
N SER A 43 1.32 -20.37 0.20
CA SER A 43 2.55 -21.18 0.37
C SER A 43 3.80 -20.30 0.50
N PRO A 44 4.48 -20.33 1.66
CA PRO A 44 5.72 -19.60 1.83
C PRO A 44 6.89 -20.19 1.03
N GLU A 45 6.92 -21.52 0.86
CA GLU A 45 7.93 -22.24 0.09
C GLU A 45 7.89 -21.82 -1.37
N LEU A 46 6.68 -21.73 -1.93
CA LEU A 46 6.49 -21.33 -3.30
C LEU A 46 6.96 -19.89 -3.54
N ALA A 47 6.64 -18.97 -2.63
CA ALA A 47 7.11 -17.59 -2.69
C ALA A 47 8.64 -17.51 -2.75
N GLN A 48 9.33 -18.33 -1.94
CA GLN A 48 10.79 -18.36 -1.90
C GLN A 48 11.40 -18.85 -3.21
N VAL A 49 10.85 -19.91 -3.82
CA VAL A 49 11.32 -20.43 -5.10
C VAL A 49 11.09 -19.41 -6.22
N LEU A 50 9.88 -18.83 -6.29
CA LEU A 50 9.51 -17.88 -7.34
C LEU A 50 10.36 -16.61 -7.29
N VAL A 51 10.56 -16.03 -6.10
CA VAL A 51 11.41 -14.84 -5.95
C VAL A 51 12.87 -15.15 -6.29
N SER A 52 13.37 -16.33 -5.90
CA SER A 52 14.72 -16.76 -6.26
C SER A 52 14.90 -16.91 -7.78
N HIS A 53 13.87 -17.41 -8.48
CA HIS A 53 13.89 -17.54 -9.94
C HIS A 53 13.74 -16.20 -10.68
N LEU A 54 12.96 -15.27 -10.12
CA LEU A 54 12.75 -13.93 -10.69
C LEU A 54 14.02 -13.07 -10.67
N CYS A 55 14.85 -13.25 -9.64
CA CYS A 55 16.01 -12.38 -9.44
C CYS A 55 17.19 -12.70 -10.38
N PHE A 56 17.79 -11.64 -10.92
CA PHE A 56 19.09 -11.54 -11.60
C PHE A 56 19.27 -12.23 -12.95
N LEU A 57 18.75 -13.45 -13.14
CA LEU A 57 18.92 -14.19 -14.40
C LEU A 57 17.73 -14.01 -15.35
N HIS A 58 16.51 -14.02 -14.83
CA HIS A 58 15.27 -14.03 -15.63
C HIS A 58 14.36 -12.85 -15.29
N ASN A 59 14.87 -11.62 -15.25
CA ASN A 59 14.05 -10.42 -15.05
C ASN A 59 13.14 -10.14 -16.26
N ARG A 60 12.13 -11.00 -16.46
CA ARG A 60 11.20 -10.97 -17.60
C ARG A 60 9.86 -10.37 -17.18
N PRO A 61 9.26 -9.47 -17.97
CA PRO A 61 7.94 -8.91 -17.69
C PRO A 61 6.83 -9.96 -17.50
N SER A 62 6.94 -11.12 -18.16
CA SER A 62 6.00 -12.24 -18.02
C SER A 62 5.97 -12.79 -16.59
N LEU A 63 7.14 -12.96 -15.97
CA LEU A 63 7.28 -13.48 -14.60
C LEU A 63 6.69 -12.51 -13.57
N TRP A 64 6.88 -11.20 -13.75
CA TRP A 64 6.27 -10.20 -12.86
C TRP A 64 4.74 -10.20 -12.96
N LYS A 65 4.18 -10.29 -14.18
CA LYS A 65 2.72 -10.41 -14.37
C LYS A 65 2.16 -11.69 -13.75
N PHE A 66 2.87 -12.80 -13.88
CA PHE A 66 2.53 -14.05 -13.21
C PHE A 66 2.59 -13.91 -11.68
N LEU A 67 3.61 -13.25 -11.14
CA LEU A 67 3.74 -13.01 -9.71
C LEU A 67 2.57 -12.18 -9.17
N GLU A 68 2.24 -11.09 -9.86
CA GLU A 68 1.10 -10.23 -9.55
C GLU A 68 -0.24 -10.99 -9.60
N GLN A 69 -0.40 -11.88 -10.58
CA GLN A 69 -1.58 -12.74 -10.68
C GLN A 69 -1.63 -13.78 -9.55
N SER A 70 -0.49 -14.33 -9.14
CA SER A 70 -0.38 -15.28 -8.03
C SER A 70 -0.67 -14.62 -6.68
N LEU A 71 -0.29 -13.34 -6.53
CA LEU A 71 -0.67 -12.51 -5.39
C LEU A 71 -2.16 -12.20 -5.37
N SER A 72 -2.73 -11.83 -6.53
CA SER A 72 -4.15 -11.50 -6.66
C SER A 72 -5.07 -12.70 -6.47
N SER A 73 -4.61 -13.90 -6.83
CA SER A 73 -5.32 -15.16 -6.60
C SER A 73 -5.14 -15.73 -5.19
N GLY A 74 -4.35 -15.07 -4.33
CA GLY A 74 -4.13 -15.47 -2.94
C GLY A 74 -3.21 -16.68 -2.76
N ILE A 75 -2.61 -17.19 -3.84
CA ILE A 75 -1.67 -18.33 -3.80
C ILE A 75 -0.42 -17.98 -2.98
N LEU A 76 0.00 -16.72 -3.05
CA LEU A 76 1.15 -16.17 -2.35
C LEU A 76 0.71 -15.10 -1.36
N PHE A 77 1.41 -15.01 -0.22
CA PHE A 77 1.17 -13.96 0.75
C PHE A 77 1.93 -12.67 0.34
N PRO A 78 1.26 -11.54 0.08
CA PRO A 78 1.92 -10.36 -0.49
C PRO A 78 3.06 -9.78 0.35
N LEU A 79 2.88 -9.67 1.67
CA LEU A 79 3.93 -9.13 2.54
C LEU A 79 5.17 -10.02 2.55
N GLN A 80 5.01 -11.34 2.46
CA GLN A 80 6.14 -12.26 2.39
C GLN A 80 6.90 -12.09 1.07
N VAL A 81 6.19 -12.03 -0.06
CA VAL A 81 6.81 -11.83 -1.38
C VAL A 81 7.55 -10.49 -1.43
N LEU A 82 6.94 -9.41 -0.91
CA LEU A 82 7.56 -8.10 -0.84
C LEU A 82 8.82 -8.11 0.04
N SER A 83 8.77 -8.77 1.20
CA SER A 83 9.94 -8.93 2.08
C SER A 83 11.09 -9.65 1.37
N LEU A 84 10.80 -10.77 0.72
CA LEU A 84 11.80 -11.54 -0.03
C LEU A 84 12.39 -10.71 -1.18
N LEU A 85 11.55 -10.03 -1.97
CA LEU A 85 12.00 -9.16 -3.06
C LEU A 85 12.85 -7.99 -2.54
N SER A 86 12.46 -7.37 -1.42
CA SER A 86 13.20 -6.23 -0.86
C SER A 86 14.66 -6.57 -0.58
N SER A 87 14.92 -7.77 -0.05
CA SER A 87 16.27 -8.26 0.25
C SER A 87 17.15 -8.44 -0.99
N ARG A 88 16.55 -8.61 -2.18
CA ARG A 88 17.25 -8.88 -3.44
C ARG A 88 17.30 -7.66 -4.36
N VAL A 89 16.19 -6.94 -4.47
CA VAL A 89 16.02 -5.83 -5.43
C VAL A 89 16.65 -4.53 -4.90
N ILE A 90 16.55 -4.24 -3.60
CA ILE A 90 17.10 -2.99 -3.02
C ILE A 90 18.62 -2.89 -3.20
N PRO A 91 19.42 -3.95 -2.92
CA PRO A 91 20.87 -3.89 -3.16
C PRO A 91 21.24 -3.66 -4.63
N ASN A 92 20.41 -4.13 -5.57
CA ASN A 92 20.71 -4.11 -7.01
C ASN A 92 19.97 -3.01 -7.78
N ARG A 93 19.40 -2.04 -7.06
CA ARG A 93 18.63 -0.90 -7.60
C ARG A 93 19.33 -0.11 -8.72
N ARG A 94 20.67 -0.06 -8.71
CA ARG A 94 21.46 0.66 -9.72
C ARG A 94 21.76 -0.19 -10.95
N SER A 95 21.82 -1.50 -10.79
CA SER A 95 22.17 -2.43 -11.86
C SER A 95 20.95 -2.85 -12.67
N GLN A 96 19.76 -2.86 -12.07
CA GLN A 96 18.50 -3.25 -12.71
C GLN A 96 17.36 -2.30 -12.26
N PRO A 97 17.34 -1.04 -12.76
CA PRO A 97 16.32 -0.06 -12.38
C PRO A 97 14.89 -0.51 -12.76
N GLU A 98 14.74 -1.31 -13.81
CA GLU A 98 13.44 -1.83 -14.26
C GLU A 98 12.82 -2.78 -13.22
N ALA A 99 13.62 -3.70 -12.66
CA ALA A 99 13.18 -4.60 -11.61
C ALA A 99 12.79 -3.83 -10.33
N TYR A 100 13.51 -2.76 -10.02
CA TYR A 100 13.21 -1.88 -8.89
C TYR A 100 11.90 -1.11 -9.09
N ASN A 101 11.62 -0.60 -10.29
CA ASN A 101 10.35 0.06 -10.59
C ASN A 101 9.16 -0.89 -10.44
N LEU A 102 9.25 -2.11 -11.00
CA LEU A 102 8.20 -3.13 -10.87
C LEU A 102 7.98 -3.55 -9.40
N TYR A 103 9.06 -3.66 -8.63
CA TYR A 103 8.96 -3.88 -7.19
C TYR A 103 8.22 -2.74 -6.47
N LEU A 104 8.51 -1.48 -6.80
CA LEU A 104 7.82 -0.32 -6.20
C LEU A 104 6.33 -0.28 -6.59
N GLU A 105 5.98 -0.65 -7.81
CA GLU A 105 4.57 -0.76 -8.24
C GLU A 105 3.82 -1.82 -7.43
N LEU A 106 4.43 -3.00 -7.24
CA LEU A 106 3.86 -4.05 -6.38
C LEU A 106 3.78 -3.61 -4.92
N LEU A 107 4.81 -2.95 -4.41
CA LEU A 107 4.82 -2.42 -3.04
C LEU A 107 3.71 -1.39 -2.84
N SER A 108 3.50 -0.49 -3.80
CA SER A 108 2.42 0.49 -3.74
C SER A 108 1.04 -0.19 -3.72
N ARG A 109 0.87 -1.27 -4.49
CA ARG A 109 -0.42 -1.96 -4.60
C ARG A 109 -0.74 -2.83 -3.37
N TYR A 110 0.23 -3.59 -2.89
CA TYR A 110 -0.01 -4.58 -1.83
C TYR A 110 0.49 -4.14 -0.45
N GLY A 111 1.49 -3.26 -0.37
CA GLY A 111 2.06 -2.79 0.91
C GLY A 111 1.37 -1.56 1.49
N LEU A 112 0.86 -0.65 0.66
CA LEU A 112 0.18 0.57 1.12
C LEU A 112 -1.34 0.40 1.32
N SER A 113 -1.90 -0.71 0.85
CA SER A 113 -3.32 -1.04 1.06
C SER A 113 -3.65 -1.43 2.52
N PHE A 114 -2.64 -1.47 3.40
CA PHE A 114 -2.79 -1.69 4.84
C PHE A 114 -3.03 -0.39 5.64
N ALA A 115 -3.11 0.77 4.98
CA ALA A 115 -3.46 2.02 5.65
C ALA A 115 -4.91 1.93 6.19
N PRO A 116 -5.14 2.07 7.51
CA PRO A 116 -6.48 2.31 8.01
C PRO A 116 -6.88 3.71 7.53
N LEU A 117 -7.87 3.81 6.64
CA LEU A 117 -8.66 5.03 6.57
C LEU A 117 -9.71 4.93 7.68
N PRO A 118 -9.60 5.77 8.71
CA PRO A 118 -10.69 6.67 9.00
C PRO A 118 -10.28 8.03 8.44
N PRO A 119 -11.11 8.64 7.57
CA PRO A 119 -11.21 10.08 7.65
C PRO A 119 -11.47 10.38 9.12
N HIS A 120 -10.66 11.22 9.74
CA HIS A 120 -11.15 11.93 10.90
C HIS A 120 -12.47 12.58 10.48
N ALA A 121 -13.60 11.94 10.83
CA ALA A 121 -14.79 12.67 11.15
C ALA A 121 -14.33 13.75 12.14
N SER A 122 -14.67 15.00 11.85
CA SER A 122 -14.23 16.22 12.56
C SER A 122 -12.77 16.68 12.32
N VAL A 123 -12.50 17.23 11.13
CA VAL A 123 -11.60 18.39 10.99
C VAL A 123 -12.37 19.70 10.71
N GLU A 124 -13.71 19.69 10.80
CA GLU A 124 -14.55 20.89 10.68
C GLU A 124 -15.16 21.34 12.02
N LYS A 125 -14.37 21.41 13.10
CA LYS A 125 -14.80 22.13 14.33
C LYS A 125 -13.77 23.06 14.95
N PHE A 126 -12.57 23.20 14.40
CA PHE A 126 -11.57 24.15 14.93
C PHE A 126 -11.44 25.47 14.16
N VAL A 127 -12.09 25.61 12.99
CA VAL A 127 -12.04 26.87 12.21
C VAL A 127 -13.21 27.83 12.52
N SER A 128 -14.21 27.42 13.32
CA SER A 128 -15.40 28.26 13.59
C SER A 128 -15.60 28.70 15.04
N SER A 129 -14.63 28.50 15.96
CA SER A 129 -14.80 28.88 17.37
C SER A 129 -13.75 29.84 17.94
N SER A 130 -13.02 30.58 17.08
CA SER A 130 -12.13 31.66 17.56
C SER A 130 -12.44 33.05 16.96
N LEU A 131 -13.66 33.26 16.45
CA LEU A 131 -14.14 34.58 16.02
C LEU A 131 -15.38 35.04 16.81
N HIS A 132 -15.47 34.76 18.12
CA HIS A 132 -16.47 35.38 18.99
C HIS A 132 -15.98 35.58 20.42
N THR A 133 -14.81 36.19 20.63
CA THR A 133 -14.55 36.95 21.86
C THR A 133 -13.76 38.21 21.52
N VAL A 134 -14.52 39.23 21.14
CA VAL A 134 -14.16 40.64 21.23
C VAL A 134 -13.40 40.92 22.52
N THR A 135 -12.18 41.44 22.42
CA THR A 135 -11.72 42.56 23.26
C THR A 135 -10.86 43.48 22.40
N LYS A 136 -11.53 44.48 21.79
CA LYS A 136 -10.89 45.71 21.26
C LYS A 136 -10.23 46.47 22.42
N PRO A 137 -9.18 47.26 22.13
CA PRO A 137 -9.23 48.63 22.64
C PRO A 137 -8.88 49.72 21.62
N ARG A 138 -9.71 50.78 21.72
CA ARG A 138 -9.46 52.23 21.52
C ARG A 138 -9.01 52.75 20.15
N VAL A 139 -9.90 53.52 19.51
CA VAL A 139 -9.85 55.00 19.34
C VAL A 139 -11.31 55.47 19.10
N SER A 140 -12.03 56.08 20.06
CA SER A 140 -12.21 57.52 20.35
C SER A 140 -12.53 58.44 19.16
N VAL A 141 -13.82 58.72 18.90
CA VAL A 141 -14.27 60.08 18.55
C VAL A 141 -15.69 60.34 19.09
N ARG A 142 -15.76 61.40 19.89
CA ARG A 142 -16.88 62.24 20.35
C ARG A 142 -18.18 62.19 19.53
N GLY A 143 -19.32 62.24 20.24
CA GLY A 143 -20.61 62.52 19.60
C GLY A 143 -21.82 62.50 20.54
N LEU A 144 -21.82 63.38 21.54
CA LEU A 144 -22.99 64.07 22.11
C LEU A 144 -24.24 63.25 22.48
N ILE A 145 -24.38 63.04 23.79
CA ILE A 145 -25.66 63.01 24.49
C ILE A 145 -26.29 64.41 24.36
N LEU A 146 -27.46 64.46 23.74
CA LEU A 146 -28.48 65.51 23.82
C LEU A 146 -29.82 64.78 23.64
N ASN A 147 -30.88 65.01 24.38
CA ASN A 147 -31.13 65.82 25.55
C ASN A 147 -32.57 65.47 25.98
N GLU A 148 -32.92 65.85 27.20
CA GLU A 148 -34.29 66.13 27.66
C GLU A 148 -35.17 64.93 28.08
N ASP A 149 -35.14 64.70 29.40
CA ASP A 149 -36.27 64.99 30.28
C ASP A 149 -37.67 64.77 29.69
N LEU A 150 -38.40 63.81 30.27
CA LEU A 150 -39.72 64.00 30.90
C LEU A 150 -40.40 62.65 31.11
N ASN A 151 -40.22 62.05 32.28
CA ASN A 151 -41.34 61.95 33.23
C ASN A 151 -40.88 61.32 34.54
N ALA A 152 -40.85 62.19 35.55
CA ALA A 152 -41.22 61.89 36.92
C ALA A 152 -42.23 60.73 37.03
N ILE A 153 -41.96 59.80 37.95
CA ILE A 153 -42.84 58.85 38.68
C ILE A 153 -41.80 57.85 39.26
N LEU A 154 -41.07 58.14 40.35
CA LEU A 154 -41.40 57.92 41.76
C LEU A 154 -40.05 58.14 42.49
N SER A 155 -39.85 58.77 43.63
CA SER A 155 -40.69 59.43 44.62
C SER A 155 -39.71 59.96 45.68
N ARG A 156 -40.00 61.16 46.20
CA ARG A 156 -39.50 61.74 47.47
C ARG A 156 -38.15 62.43 47.49
#